data_AF-A0A7C6B268-F1
#
_entry.id   AF-A0A7C6B268-F1
#
_cell.length_a   1.000
_cell.length_b   1.000
_cell.length_c   1.000
_cell.angle_alpha   90.00
_cell.angle_beta   90.00
_cell.angle_gamma   90.00
#
_symmetry.space_group_name_H-M   'P 1'
#
loop_
_entity.id
_entity.type
_entity.pdbx_description
1 polymer ?
#
loop_
_entity_poly.entity_id
_entity_poly.type
_entity_poly.pdbx_seq_one_letter_code
_entity_poly.pdbx_strand_id
1 'polypeptide(L)'
;HLRYVTPEEDFQAQYHDLRQAAAGDRCVSCGGPLELGRAIEIGHIFKLGYKYSQSMGLRVSGPQGEQITPIMGSYGIGIERILSSAVELYSDEDGMALPVSIAPFEALITPVNNSDPVQMAAARGIYEEARQRGLDVLLDDRDERPGVKFKDADLIGVPYRVTVGKKLAAGKVELIERRTRQSAELDPGEAAAALAARINQAYRQLEPED
;
A
#
# COMPACT_ATOMS: atom_id res chain seq x y z
N HIS A 1 6.92 -50.12 17.75
CA HIS A 1 6.05 -50.08 16.56
C HIS A 1 5.31 -51.40 16.46
N LEU A 2 3.99 -51.35 16.38
CA LEU A 2 3.19 -52.49 15.95
C LEU A 2 3.21 -52.51 14.41
N ARG A 3 3.09 -53.70 13.81
CA ARG A 3 2.95 -53.89 12.36
C ARG A 3 1.61 -54.57 12.10
N TYR A 4 1.05 -54.35 10.91
CA TYR A 4 -0.23 -54.95 10.51
C TYR A 4 -1.41 -54.55 11.40
N VAL A 5 -1.42 -53.29 11.88
CA VAL A 5 -2.52 -52.76 12.67
C VAL A 5 -3.69 -52.44 11.74
N THR A 6 -4.87 -52.97 12.07
CA THR A 6 -6.11 -52.81 11.30
C THR A 6 -7.13 -51.98 12.10
N PRO A 7 -7.57 -50.82 11.60
CA PRO A 7 -8.68 -50.07 12.21
C PRO A 7 -9.95 -50.93 12.31
N GLU A 8 -10.73 -50.72 13.37
CA GLU A 8 -11.92 -51.47 13.77
C GLU A 8 -11.69 -52.91 14.28
N GLU A 9 -10.53 -53.52 14.01
CA GLU A 9 -10.12 -54.80 14.61
C GLU A 9 -9.25 -54.57 15.85
N ASP A 10 -8.16 -53.81 15.68
CA ASP A 10 -7.17 -53.57 16.73
C ASP A 10 -7.47 -52.30 17.55
N PHE A 11 -8.23 -51.35 16.98
CA PHE A 11 -8.66 -50.15 17.68
C PHE A 11 -9.94 -49.55 17.07
N GLN A 12 -10.73 -48.85 17.88
CA GLN A 12 -11.86 -48.04 17.42
C GLN A 12 -11.50 -46.56 17.47
N ALA A 13 -11.99 -45.79 16.49
CA ALA A 13 -11.76 -44.35 16.42
C ALA A 13 -12.98 -43.60 15.89
N GLN A 14 -13.03 -42.31 16.22
CA GLN A 14 -13.89 -41.36 15.53
C GLN A 14 -13.08 -40.71 14.40
N TYR A 15 -13.69 -40.57 13.23
CA TYR A 15 -13.05 -40.01 12.05
C TYR A 15 -13.46 -38.56 11.88
N HIS A 16 -12.46 -37.68 11.76
CA HIS A 16 -12.63 -36.24 11.58
C HIS A 16 -11.64 -35.71 10.54
N ASP A 17 -11.90 -34.52 10.01
CA ASP A 17 -10.94 -33.81 9.17
C ASP A 17 -9.84 -33.19 10.05
N LEU A 18 -8.69 -33.86 10.10
CA LEU A 18 -7.58 -33.53 11.00
C LEU A 18 -6.27 -33.23 10.25
N ARG A 19 -6.24 -33.42 8.93
CA ARG A 19 -5.02 -33.20 8.14
C ARG A 19 -5.02 -31.80 7.55
N GLN A 20 -3.83 -31.24 7.37
CA GLN A 20 -3.68 -30.04 6.55
C GLN A 20 -3.85 -30.41 5.08
N ALA A 21 -4.49 -29.51 4.32
CA ALA A 21 -4.54 -29.60 2.88
C ALA A 21 -3.14 -29.39 2.27
N ALA A 22 -2.87 -30.06 1.15
CA ALA A 22 -1.66 -29.96 0.37
C ALA A 22 -1.99 -29.51 -1.06
N ALA A 23 -0.98 -28.96 -1.75
CA ALA A 23 -1.13 -28.61 -3.16
C ALA A 23 -1.53 -29.86 -3.98
N GLY A 24 -2.53 -29.71 -4.84
CA GLY A 24 -3.09 -30.80 -5.65
C GLY A 24 -4.19 -31.62 -4.97
N ASP A 25 -4.47 -31.41 -3.69
CA ASP A 25 -5.68 -31.96 -3.06
C ASP A 25 -6.94 -31.50 -3.79
N ARG A 26 -8.02 -32.29 -3.72
CA ARG A 26 -9.27 -31.92 -4.38
C ARG A 26 -10.09 -30.96 -3.52
N CYS A 27 -10.51 -29.86 -4.14
CA CYS A 27 -11.46 -28.93 -3.55
C CYS A 27 -12.78 -29.65 -3.23
N VAL A 28 -13.25 -29.50 -1.99
CA VAL A 28 -14.51 -30.12 -1.52
C VAL A 28 -15.76 -29.54 -2.20
N SER A 29 -15.65 -28.36 -2.83
CA SER A 29 -16.79 -27.70 -3.50
C SER A 29 -16.86 -28.00 -5.00
N CYS A 30 -15.72 -28.09 -5.70
CA CYS A 30 -15.70 -28.21 -7.17
C CYS A 30 -14.85 -29.38 -7.71
N GLY A 31 -14.10 -30.08 -6.85
CA GLY A 31 -13.28 -31.24 -7.22
C GLY A 31 -11.96 -30.93 -7.95
N GLY A 32 -11.70 -29.66 -8.28
CA GLY A 32 -10.45 -29.20 -8.89
C GLY A 32 -9.26 -29.22 -7.91
N PRO A 33 -8.01 -29.17 -8.41
CA PRO A 33 -6.81 -29.20 -7.57
C PRO A 33 -6.66 -27.89 -6.77
N LEU A 34 -6.27 -27.99 -5.51
CA LEU A 34 -5.94 -26.85 -4.66
C LEU A 34 -4.56 -26.30 -5.00
N GLU A 35 -4.48 -24.98 -5.17
CA GLU A 35 -3.23 -24.23 -5.24
C GLU A 35 -2.96 -23.56 -3.89
N LEU A 36 -1.69 -23.56 -3.45
CA LEU A 36 -1.27 -22.93 -2.21
C LEU A 36 -0.52 -21.65 -2.51
N GLY A 37 -1.09 -20.52 -2.09
CA GLY A 37 -0.46 -19.20 -2.13
C GLY A 37 0.08 -18.78 -0.78
N ARG A 38 1.03 -17.84 -0.78
CA ARG A 38 1.42 -17.10 0.42
C ARG A 38 0.72 -15.75 0.42
N ALA A 39 0.18 -15.37 1.56
CA ALA A 39 -0.52 -14.11 1.75
C ALA A 39 -0.18 -13.50 3.10
N ILE A 40 -0.31 -12.18 3.19
CA ILE A 40 -0.25 -11.45 4.44
C ILE A 40 -1.69 -11.07 4.80
N GLU A 41 -2.16 -11.53 5.96
CA GLU A 41 -3.50 -11.17 6.45
C GLU A 41 -3.48 -9.71 6.94
N ILE A 42 -4.04 -8.79 6.14
CA ILE A 42 -4.14 -7.37 6.50
C ILE A 42 -5.41 -7.03 7.30
N GLY A 43 -6.37 -7.95 7.37
CA GLY A 43 -7.60 -7.78 8.13
C GLY A 43 -8.37 -9.08 8.28
N HIS A 44 -9.30 -9.08 9.22
CA HIS A 44 -10.12 -10.24 9.56
C HIS A 44 -11.50 -9.80 10.01
N ILE A 45 -12.52 -10.53 9.57
CA ILE A 45 -13.90 -10.36 10.01
C ILE A 45 -14.38 -11.61 10.73
N PHE A 46 -15.01 -11.43 11.90
CA PHE A 46 -15.51 -12.54 12.71
C PHE A 46 -17.00 -12.40 12.97
N LYS A 47 -17.73 -13.51 12.79
CA LYS A 47 -19.06 -13.70 13.37
C LYS A 47 -18.88 -14.23 14.79
N LEU A 48 -18.82 -13.34 15.77
CA LEU A 48 -18.58 -13.71 17.17
C LEU A 48 -19.82 -14.38 17.82
N GLY A 49 -20.99 -14.18 17.24
CA GLY A 49 -22.23 -14.76 17.74
C GLY A 49 -22.54 -14.20 19.13
N TYR A 50 -22.80 -15.09 20.07
CA TYR A 50 -23.19 -14.74 21.44
C TYR A 50 -22.05 -14.82 22.46
N LYS A 51 -20.83 -15.17 22.03
CA LYS A 51 -19.71 -15.52 22.92
C LYS A 51 -19.47 -14.47 24.01
N TYR A 52 -19.38 -13.20 23.62
CA TYR A 52 -19.11 -12.10 24.55
C TYR A 52 -20.38 -11.53 25.18
N SER A 53 -21.45 -11.39 24.39
CA SER A 53 -22.72 -10.85 24.92
C SER A 53 -23.31 -11.74 26.03
N GLN A 54 -23.20 -13.06 25.92
CA GLN A 54 -23.60 -13.97 27.01
C GLN A 54 -22.65 -13.91 28.21
N SER A 55 -21.34 -14.06 27.97
CA SER A 55 -20.36 -14.16 29.06
C SER A 55 -20.22 -12.87 29.87
N MET A 56 -20.48 -11.71 29.25
CA MET A 56 -20.44 -10.39 29.90
C MET A 56 -21.82 -9.90 30.35
N GLY A 57 -22.89 -10.67 30.13
CA GLY A 57 -24.25 -10.29 30.54
C GLY A 57 -24.84 -9.10 29.78
N LEU A 58 -24.41 -8.84 28.54
CA LEU A 58 -24.98 -7.78 27.70
C LEU A 58 -26.40 -8.15 27.27
N ARG A 59 -27.37 -7.33 27.70
CA ARG A 59 -28.79 -7.47 27.36
C ARG A 59 -29.36 -6.14 26.89
N VAL A 60 -30.31 -6.22 25.95
CA VAL A 60 -31.04 -5.06 25.43
C VAL A 60 -32.53 -5.37 25.42
N SER A 61 -33.38 -4.35 25.62
CA SER A 61 -34.83 -4.51 25.49
C SER A 61 -35.22 -4.65 24.03
N GLY A 62 -35.96 -5.72 23.74
CA GLY A 62 -36.58 -5.95 22.45
C GLY A 62 -37.87 -5.15 22.25
N PRO A 63 -38.46 -5.23 21.05
CA PRO A 63 -39.67 -4.48 20.70
C PRO A 63 -40.89 -4.77 21.59
N GLN A 64 -40.95 -5.94 22.24
CA GLN A 64 -42.02 -6.30 23.17
C GLN A 64 -41.59 -6.22 24.65
N GLY A 65 -40.44 -5.60 24.94
CA GLY A 65 -39.90 -5.45 26.30
C GLY A 65 -39.13 -6.66 26.82
N GLU A 66 -38.99 -7.72 26.02
CA GLU A 66 -38.20 -8.90 26.33
C GLU A 66 -36.70 -8.60 26.35
N GLN A 67 -35.93 -9.35 27.14
CA GLN A 67 -34.47 -9.19 27.20
C GLN A 67 -33.80 -10.00 26.09
N ILE A 68 -33.24 -9.32 25.09
CA ILE A 68 -32.52 -9.91 23.96
C ILE A 68 -31.01 -9.91 24.25
N THR A 69 -30.33 -11.00 23.85
CA THR A 69 -28.87 -11.06 23.82
C THR A 69 -28.38 -10.63 22.44
N PRO A 70 -27.62 -9.52 22.30
CA PRO A 70 -27.13 -9.10 20.99
C PRO A 70 -26.20 -10.14 20.35
N ILE A 71 -26.34 -10.33 19.04
CA ILE A 71 -25.37 -11.04 18.20
C ILE A 71 -24.24 -10.06 17.88
N MET A 72 -23.00 -10.52 18.01
CA MET A 72 -21.83 -9.69 17.78
C MET A 72 -21.06 -10.09 16.52
N GLY A 73 -20.54 -9.07 15.84
CA GLY A 73 -19.49 -9.18 14.83
C GLY A 73 -18.25 -8.40 15.27
N SER A 74 -17.10 -8.72 14.69
CA SER A 74 -15.87 -7.95 14.87
C SER A 74 -15.16 -7.80 13.54
N TYR A 75 -14.55 -6.64 13.32
CA TYR A 75 -13.90 -6.26 12.08
C TYR A 75 -12.56 -5.61 12.46
N GLY A 76 -11.46 -6.24 12.06
CA GLY A 76 -10.12 -5.76 12.36
C GLY A 76 -9.33 -5.53 11.06
N ILE A 77 -8.64 -4.41 10.99
CA ILE A 77 -7.70 -4.08 9.91
C ILE A 77 -6.38 -3.68 10.58
N GLY A 78 -5.28 -4.32 10.19
CA GLY A 78 -3.95 -4.03 10.70
C GLY A 78 -3.33 -2.86 9.94
N ILE A 79 -3.51 -1.64 10.41
CA ILE A 79 -3.05 -0.41 9.72
C ILE A 79 -1.54 -0.42 9.52
N GLU A 80 -0.77 -0.77 10.55
CA GLU A 80 0.70 -0.87 10.48
C GLU A 80 1.13 -1.99 9.55
N ARG A 81 0.36 -3.09 9.53
CA ARG A 81 0.62 -4.23 8.65
C ARG A 81 0.37 -3.88 7.19
N ILE A 82 -0.63 -3.05 6.89
CA ILE A 82 -0.87 -2.56 5.52
C ILE A 82 0.36 -1.81 5.02
N LEU A 83 0.96 -0.95 5.83
CA LEU A 83 2.19 -0.25 5.44
C LEU A 83 3.34 -1.22 5.17
N SER A 84 3.59 -2.18 6.07
CA SER A 84 4.63 -3.19 5.86
C SER A 84 4.37 -4.06 4.62
N SER A 85 3.12 -4.46 4.39
CA SER A 85 2.71 -5.20 3.19
C SER A 85 2.86 -4.38 1.93
N ALA A 86 2.57 -3.08 1.97
CA ALA A 86 2.81 -2.19 0.85
C ALA A 86 4.30 -2.08 0.54
N VAL A 87 5.17 -1.94 1.54
CA VAL A 87 6.62 -1.94 1.31
C VAL A 87 7.09 -3.26 0.69
N GLU A 88 6.60 -4.41 1.17
CA GLU A 88 6.93 -5.73 0.60
C GLU A 88 6.51 -5.87 -0.88
N LEU A 89 5.36 -5.28 -1.26
CA LEU A 89 4.82 -5.34 -2.62
C LEU A 89 5.39 -4.24 -3.55
N TYR A 90 5.80 -3.11 -2.97
CA TYR A 90 6.17 -1.88 -3.68
C TYR A 90 7.55 -1.40 -3.20
N SER A 91 8.58 -2.21 -3.44
CA SER A 91 9.99 -1.83 -3.24
C SER A 91 10.88 -2.37 -4.36
N ASP A 92 12.03 -1.75 -4.55
CA ASP A 92 13.13 -2.24 -5.37
C ASP A 92 14.45 -2.17 -4.59
N GLU A 93 15.58 -2.40 -5.27
CA GLU A 93 16.92 -2.36 -4.66
C GLU A 93 17.32 -0.99 -4.09
N ASP A 94 16.67 0.09 -4.52
CA ASP A 94 16.97 1.45 -4.08
C ASP A 94 16.00 1.96 -2.99
N GLY A 95 14.94 1.22 -2.67
CA GLY A 95 14.03 1.51 -1.56
C GLY A 95 12.55 1.36 -1.90
N MET A 96 11.72 2.12 -1.19
CA MET A 96 10.26 2.05 -1.37
C MET A 96 9.83 2.66 -2.71
N ALA A 97 8.69 2.21 -3.24
CA ALA A 97 8.05 2.75 -4.45
C ALA A 97 6.53 2.83 -4.25
N LEU A 98 6.13 3.54 -3.19
CA LEU A 98 4.77 3.51 -2.65
C LEU A 98 3.72 4.05 -3.65
N PRO A 99 2.49 3.51 -3.65
CA PRO A 99 1.35 4.12 -4.32
C PRO A 99 1.05 5.53 -3.81
N VAL A 100 0.50 6.38 -4.67
CA VAL A 100 0.18 7.79 -4.34
C VAL A 100 -0.77 7.95 -3.15
N SER A 101 -1.63 6.97 -2.88
CA SER A 101 -2.59 7.01 -1.76
C SER A 101 -1.98 6.84 -0.37
N ILE A 102 -0.75 6.32 -0.27
CA ILE A 102 -0.10 6.03 1.02
C ILE A 102 1.33 6.54 1.09
N ALA A 103 1.84 7.15 0.02
CA ALA A 103 3.12 7.82 0.04
C ALA A 103 3.09 9.04 0.98
N PRO A 104 4.21 9.39 1.63
CA PRO A 104 4.25 10.52 2.56
C PRO A 104 4.05 11.88 1.87
N PHE A 105 4.35 11.94 0.58
CA PHE A 105 4.08 13.07 -0.32
C PHE A 105 3.75 12.47 -1.70
N GLU A 106 3.03 13.20 -2.54
CA GLU A 106 2.75 12.78 -3.91
C GLU A 106 3.96 13.04 -4.82
N ALA A 107 4.70 14.12 -4.57
CA ALA A 107 5.89 14.47 -5.35
C ALA A 107 7.01 15.18 -4.59
N LEU A 108 8.23 15.04 -5.09
CA LEU A 108 9.42 15.75 -4.66
C LEU A 108 9.87 16.75 -5.74
N ILE A 109 10.08 18.01 -5.36
CA ILE A 109 10.74 19.00 -6.22
C ILE A 109 12.19 19.12 -5.74
N THR A 110 13.14 18.79 -6.61
CA THR A 110 14.56 18.64 -6.24
C THR A 110 15.44 19.56 -7.07
N PRO A 111 15.80 20.75 -6.56
CA PRO A 111 16.91 21.53 -7.11
C PRO A 111 18.23 20.78 -6.92
N VAL A 112 19.00 20.64 -8.01
CA VAL A 112 20.30 19.96 -8.02
C VAL A 112 21.36 20.82 -7.33
N ASN A 113 21.36 22.13 -7.58
CA ASN A 113 22.26 23.07 -6.93
C ASN A 113 21.48 24.19 -6.24
N ASN A 114 21.44 24.17 -4.90
CA ASN A 114 20.70 25.18 -4.14
C ASN A 114 21.39 26.55 -4.13
N SER A 115 22.69 26.58 -4.38
CA SER A 115 23.44 27.84 -4.50
C SER A 115 23.24 28.51 -5.86
N ASP A 116 22.61 27.83 -6.82
CA ASP A 116 22.21 28.42 -8.09
C ASP A 116 20.83 29.10 -7.94
N PRO A 117 20.77 30.44 -7.95
CA PRO A 117 19.51 31.16 -7.73
C PRO A 117 18.49 30.89 -8.83
N VAL A 118 18.91 30.55 -10.05
CA VAL A 118 18.01 30.24 -11.17
C VAL A 118 17.33 28.89 -10.95
N GLN A 119 18.09 27.88 -10.53
CA GLN A 119 17.54 26.56 -10.20
C GLN A 119 16.60 26.63 -8.99
N MET A 120 16.99 27.36 -7.94
CA MET A 120 16.14 27.51 -6.76
C MET A 120 14.86 28.29 -7.06
N ALA A 121 14.92 29.35 -7.86
CA ALA A 121 13.74 30.10 -8.25
C ALA A 121 12.77 29.24 -9.07
N ALA A 122 13.28 28.46 -10.04
CA ALA A 122 12.47 27.54 -10.82
C ALA A 122 11.84 26.44 -9.95
N ALA A 123 12.62 25.81 -9.06
CA ALA A 123 12.13 24.79 -8.13
C ALA A 123 11.04 25.34 -7.20
N ARG A 124 11.24 26.53 -6.61
CA ARG A 124 10.22 27.20 -5.78
C ARG A 124 8.97 27.54 -6.57
N GLY A 125 9.10 28.02 -7.81
CA GLY A 125 7.96 28.29 -8.69
C GLY A 125 7.11 27.05 -8.95
N ILE A 126 7.75 25.94 -9.32
CA ILE A 126 7.05 24.66 -9.54
C ILE A 126 6.39 24.16 -8.25
N TYR A 127 7.10 24.26 -7.12
CA TYR A 127 6.58 23.87 -5.81
C TYR A 127 5.32 24.66 -5.42
N GLU A 128 5.35 25.98 -5.52
CA GLU A 128 4.20 26.82 -5.18
C GLU A 128 3.03 26.59 -6.14
N GLU A 129 3.28 26.45 -7.44
CA GLU A 129 2.21 26.15 -8.40
C GLU A 129 1.59 24.76 -8.14
N ALA A 130 2.39 23.74 -7.84
CA ALA A 130 1.91 22.42 -7.47
C ALA A 130 1.03 22.47 -6.22
N ARG A 131 1.44 23.21 -5.19
CA ARG A 131 0.63 23.41 -3.97
C ARG A 131 -0.67 24.17 -4.25
N GLN A 132 -0.64 25.18 -5.10
CA GLN A 132 -1.86 25.90 -5.52
C GLN A 132 -2.84 25.00 -6.28
N ARG A 133 -2.35 23.93 -6.92
CA ARG A 133 -3.17 22.88 -7.55
C ARG A 133 -3.68 21.83 -6.55
N GLY A 134 -3.37 21.97 -5.26
CA GLY A 134 -3.81 21.06 -4.20
C GLY A 134 -2.94 19.81 -4.04
N LEU A 135 -1.77 19.77 -4.67
CA LEU A 135 -0.85 18.63 -4.57
C LEU A 135 -0.08 18.66 -3.25
N ASP A 136 0.16 17.50 -2.67
CA ASP A 136 1.04 17.32 -1.51
C ASP A 136 2.48 17.07 -1.99
N VAL A 137 3.28 18.14 -1.96
CA VAL A 137 4.63 18.15 -2.53
C VAL A 137 5.66 18.57 -1.49
N LEU A 138 6.85 17.97 -1.58
CA LEU A 138 8.00 18.29 -0.76
C LEU A 138 9.09 18.95 -1.62
N LEU A 139 9.64 20.08 -1.16
CA LEU A 139 10.82 20.71 -1.77
C LEU A 139 12.07 20.21 -1.05
N ASP A 140 13.00 19.58 -1.77
CA ASP A 140 14.31 19.19 -1.22
C ASP A 140 15.32 20.34 -1.35
N ASP A 141 15.18 21.33 -0.47
CA ASP A 141 16.07 22.50 -0.37
C ASP A 141 17.23 22.31 0.63
N ARG A 142 17.58 21.06 0.95
CA ARG A 142 18.75 20.74 1.79
C ARG A 142 20.05 21.06 1.06
N ASP A 143 21.03 21.59 1.79
CA ASP A 143 22.39 21.83 1.28
C ASP A 143 23.19 20.52 1.24
N GLU A 144 22.78 19.62 0.36
CA GLU A 144 23.33 18.29 0.19
C GLU A 144 23.71 18.01 -1.27
N ARG A 145 24.65 17.08 -1.47
CA ARG A 145 25.08 16.69 -2.81
C ARG A 145 23.91 16.07 -3.60
N PRO A 146 23.81 16.30 -4.92
CA PRO A 146 22.71 15.76 -5.73
C PRO A 146 22.50 14.25 -5.58
N GLY A 147 23.60 13.48 -5.54
CA GLY A 147 23.53 12.03 -5.36
C GLY A 147 22.95 11.59 -4.01
N VAL A 148 23.12 12.39 -2.95
CA VAL A 148 22.51 12.13 -1.64
C VAL A 148 21.01 12.40 -1.73
N LYS A 149 20.61 13.56 -2.28
CA LYS A 149 19.20 13.90 -2.49
C LYS A 149 18.46 12.85 -3.31
N PHE A 150 19.06 12.37 -4.39
CA PHE A 150 18.44 11.36 -5.25
C PHE A 150 18.30 10.00 -4.54
N LYS A 151 19.31 9.58 -3.78
CA LYS A 151 19.22 8.34 -2.99
C LYS A 151 18.17 8.44 -1.88
N ASP A 152 18.09 9.57 -1.19
CA ASP A 152 17.07 9.78 -0.17
C ASP A 152 15.67 9.79 -0.78
N ALA A 153 15.49 10.46 -1.92
CA ALA A 153 14.23 10.47 -2.65
C ALA A 153 13.82 9.05 -3.10
N ASP A 154 14.78 8.27 -3.61
CA ASP A 154 14.54 6.89 -4.02
C ASP A 154 14.23 5.98 -2.81
N LEU A 155 14.86 6.23 -1.66
CA LEU A 155 14.65 5.46 -0.43
C LEU A 155 13.28 5.73 0.21
N ILE A 156 12.88 7.01 0.29
CA ILE A 156 11.58 7.44 0.85
C ILE A 156 10.42 6.97 -0.04
N GLY A 157 10.66 6.81 -1.34
CA GLY A 157 9.70 6.18 -2.25
C GLY A 157 8.50 7.06 -2.63
N VAL A 158 8.71 8.38 -2.67
CA VAL A 158 7.72 9.33 -3.19
C VAL A 158 7.45 9.02 -4.68
N PRO A 159 6.18 8.95 -5.15
CA PRO A 159 5.83 8.47 -6.48
C PRO A 159 6.45 9.26 -7.63
N TYR A 160 6.54 10.58 -7.49
CA TYR A 160 7.04 11.46 -8.55
C TYR A 160 8.17 12.37 -8.05
N ARG A 161 9.15 12.65 -8.90
CA ARG A 161 10.21 13.63 -8.64
C ARG A 161 10.37 14.57 -9.83
N VAL A 162 10.39 15.88 -9.59
CA VAL A 162 10.80 16.90 -10.56
C VAL A 162 12.21 17.34 -10.23
N THR A 163 13.16 16.98 -11.08
CA THR A 163 14.56 17.39 -10.95
C THR A 163 14.80 18.70 -11.69
N VAL A 164 15.24 19.73 -10.97
CA VAL A 164 15.62 21.03 -11.52
C VAL A 164 17.14 21.15 -11.51
N GLY A 165 17.76 20.93 -12.67
CA GLY A 165 19.22 20.83 -12.78
C GLY A 165 19.78 21.45 -14.04
N LYS A 166 20.84 20.86 -14.59
CA LYS A 166 21.58 21.41 -15.75
C LYS A 166 20.72 21.61 -17.00
N LYS A 167 19.68 20.80 -17.20
CA LYS A 167 18.74 20.92 -18.33
C LYS A 167 17.95 22.24 -18.31
N LEU A 168 17.92 22.95 -17.18
CA LEU A 168 17.23 24.23 -17.05
C LEU A 168 17.84 25.31 -17.96
N ALA A 169 19.14 25.23 -18.27
CA ALA A 169 19.78 26.12 -19.23
C ALA A 169 19.21 25.99 -20.65
N ALA A 170 18.64 24.83 -20.99
CA ALA A 170 17.90 24.58 -22.23
C ALA A 170 16.38 24.78 -22.05
N GLY A 171 15.94 25.36 -20.92
CA GLY A 171 14.54 25.58 -20.61
C GLY A 171 13.78 24.30 -20.20
N LYS A 172 14.46 23.26 -19.71
CA LYS A 172 13.82 21.97 -19.36
C LYS A 172 14.04 21.53 -17.91
N VAL A 173 13.06 20.87 -17.34
CA VAL A 173 13.12 20.10 -16.08
C VAL A 173 12.75 18.65 -16.35
N GLU A 174 13.09 17.74 -15.43
CA GLU A 174 12.86 16.30 -15.62
C GLU A 174 11.86 15.76 -14.59
N LEU A 175 10.73 15.25 -15.06
CA LEU A 175 9.71 14.58 -14.24
C LEU A 175 9.92 13.06 -14.31
N ILE A 176 10.19 12.44 -13.17
CA ILE A 176 10.54 11.03 -13.02
C ILE A 176 9.46 10.33 -12.21
N GLU A 177 9.02 9.16 -12.66
CA GLU A 177 8.18 8.25 -11.87
C GLU A 177 9.07 7.25 -11.12
N ARG A 178 8.94 7.18 -9.79
CA ARG A 178 9.79 6.37 -8.90
C ARG A 178 9.70 4.88 -9.19
N ARG A 179 8.50 4.37 -9.46
CA ARG A 179 8.24 2.93 -9.63
C ARG A 179 8.75 2.39 -10.97
N THR A 180 8.48 3.11 -12.06
CA THR A 180 8.81 2.66 -13.43
C THR A 180 10.16 3.18 -13.92
N ARG A 181 10.74 4.18 -13.22
CA ARG A 181 11.91 4.95 -13.64
C ARG A 181 11.73 5.68 -14.97
N GLN A 182 10.49 5.78 -15.48
CA GLN A 182 10.20 6.57 -16.67
C GLN A 182 10.39 8.05 -16.38
N SER A 183 11.01 8.75 -17.32
CA SER A 183 11.27 10.18 -17.23
C SER A 183 10.71 10.92 -18.44
N ALA A 184 10.34 12.18 -18.22
CA ALA A 184 9.94 13.11 -19.27
C ALA A 184 10.59 14.47 -19.03
N GLU A 185 11.08 15.09 -20.10
CA GLU A 185 11.52 16.47 -20.06
C GLU A 185 10.34 17.40 -20.31
N LEU A 186 10.19 18.41 -19.46
CA LEU A 186 9.07 19.34 -19.48
C LEU A 186 9.59 20.78 -19.44
N ASP A 187 8.82 21.71 -19.99
CA ASP A 187 9.06 23.12 -19.71
C ASP A 187 8.73 23.41 -18.23
N PRO A 188 9.53 24.24 -17.53
CA PRO A 188 9.30 24.54 -16.11
C PRO A 188 7.87 25.01 -15.80
N GLY A 189 7.26 25.80 -16.69
CA GLY A 189 5.88 26.29 -16.53
C GLY A 189 4.79 25.24 -16.78
N GLU A 190 5.13 24.08 -17.32
CA GLU A 190 4.20 22.96 -17.53
C GLU A 190 4.35 21.87 -16.46
N ALA A 191 5.43 21.90 -15.68
CA ALA A 191 5.80 20.83 -14.76
C ALA A 191 4.71 20.56 -13.71
N ALA A 192 4.16 21.60 -13.08
CA ALA A 192 3.12 21.45 -12.06
C ALA A 192 1.80 20.91 -12.65
N ALA A 193 1.43 21.34 -13.87
CA ALA A 193 0.24 20.85 -14.55
C ALA A 193 0.38 19.37 -14.96
N ALA A 194 1.54 18.99 -15.52
CA ALA A 194 1.84 17.62 -15.87
C ALA A 194 1.87 16.70 -14.65
N LEU A 195 2.45 17.18 -13.55
CA LEU A 195 2.48 16.46 -12.28
C LEU A 195 1.07 16.21 -11.75
N ALA A 196 0.21 17.23 -11.72
CA ALA A 196 -1.18 17.09 -11.32
C ALA A 196 -1.94 16.08 -12.20
N ALA A 197 -1.71 16.10 -13.52
CA ALA A 197 -2.34 15.15 -14.43
C ALA A 197 -1.95 13.70 -14.11
N ARG A 198 -0.64 13.44 -13.87
CA ARG A 198 -0.15 12.09 -13.51
C ARG A 198 -0.68 11.62 -12.17
N ILE A 199 -0.65 12.47 -11.15
CA ILE A 199 -1.16 12.16 -9.81
C ILE A 199 -2.67 11.84 -9.86
N ASN A 200 -3.46 12.68 -10.53
CA ASN A 200 -4.90 12.42 -10.68
C ASN A 200 -5.18 11.13 -11.46
N GLN A 201 -4.38 10.81 -12.48
CA GLN A 201 -4.49 9.54 -13.19
C GLN A 201 -4.16 8.36 -12.27
N ALA A 202 -3.11 8.48 -11.44
CA ALA A 202 -2.74 7.46 -10.47
C ALA A 202 -3.85 7.22 -9.43
N TYR A 203 -4.50 8.27 -8.92
CA TYR A 203 -5.66 8.12 -8.04
C TYR A 203 -6.84 7.43 -8.71
N ARG A 204 -7.17 7.78 -9.96
CA ARG A 204 -8.24 7.09 -10.70
C ARG A 204 -7.97 5.61 -10.92
N GLN A 205 -6.71 5.21 -11.06
CA GLN A 205 -6.35 3.79 -11.18
C GLN A 205 -6.49 3.02 -9.85
N LEU A 206 -6.64 3.71 -8.73
CA LEU A 206 -6.90 3.09 -7.42
C LEU A 206 -8.40 2.96 -7.13
N GLU A 207 -9.26 3.66 -7.88
CA GLU A 207 -10.70 3.51 -7.75
C GLU A 207 -11.09 2.10 -8.22
N PRO A 208 -11.90 1.36 -7.44
CA PRO A 208 -12.39 0.06 -7.89
C PRO A 208 -13.15 0.24 -9.21
N GLU A 209 -12.95 -0.69 -10.15
CA GLU A 209 -13.81 -0.80 -11.32
C GLU A 209 -15.20 -1.25 -10.83
N ASP A 210 -16.09 -0.28 -10.61
CA ASP A 210 -17.53 -0.52 -10.38
C ASP A 210 -18.20 -1.15 -11.61
#